data_AF-A0A2N9I618-F1
#
_entry.id   AF-A0A2N9I618-F1
#
_cell.length_a   1.000
_cell.length_b   1.000
_cell.length_c   1.000
_cell.angle_alpha   90.00
_cell.angle_beta   90.00
_cell.angle_gamma   90.00
#
_symmetry.space_group_name_H-M   'P 1'
#
loop_
_entity.id
_entity.type
_entity.pdbx_description
1 polymer ?
#
loop_
_entity_poly.entity_id
_entity_poly.type
_entity_poly.pdbx_seq_one_letter_code
_entity_poly.pdbx_strand_id
1 'polypeptide(L)'
;MRPKIYLFGDSITEESFGDGGWGASLAHHFSRTVDVVLRGYSGYNTRWGLKVLDKVFPRVEGGEPLAVTVFFGANDACLPDRYAAFQHVPLHEYMHNLHSIVSFLKVNPLSLSLSLSL
;
A
#
# COMPACT_ATOMS: atom_id res chain seq x y z
N MET A 1 -17.12 -13.43 -3.19
CA MET A 1 -15.71 -13.14 -2.81
C MET A 1 -15.70 -12.66 -1.37
N ARG A 2 -14.66 -12.98 -0.60
CA ARG A 2 -14.49 -12.43 0.76
C ARG A 2 -14.03 -10.96 0.66
N PRO A 3 -14.33 -10.11 1.66
CA PRO A 3 -13.68 -8.81 1.79
C PRO A 3 -12.16 -8.98 1.84
N LYS A 4 -11.43 -7.94 1.44
CA LYS A 4 -9.97 -7.98 1.35
C LYS A 4 -9.32 -6.92 2.24
N ILE A 5 -8.26 -7.31 2.95
CA ILE A 5 -7.33 -6.38 3.58
C ILE A 5 -6.03 -6.42 2.78
N TYR A 6 -5.55 -5.27 2.30
CA TYR A 6 -4.30 -5.20 1.55
C TYR A 6 -3.16 -4.69 2.43
N LEU A 7 -2.02 -5.37 2.37
CA LEU A 7 -0.80 -4.95 3.04
C LEU A 7 0.15 -4.33 2.03
N PHE A 8 0.15 -2.99 1.92
CA PHE A 8 0.95 -2.28 0.92
C PHE A 8 2.15 -1.59 1.56
N GLY A 9 3.36 -1.94 1.12
CA GLY A 9 4.58 -1.47 1.76
C GLY A 9 5.86 -1.95 1.10
N ASP A 10 6.97 -1.83 1.84
CA ASP A 10 8.31 -2.22 1.39
C ASP A 10 8.69 -3.67 1.80
N SER A 11 9.99 -3.95 1.94
CA SER A 11 10.51 -5.26 2.35
C SER A 11 9.96 -5.73 3.70
N ILE A 12 9.70 -4.83 4.64
CA ILE A 12 9.12 -5.17 5.95
C ILE A 12 7.71 -5.74 5.77
N THR A 13 6.98 -5.23 4.77
CA THR A 13 5.68 -5.76 4.40
C THR A 13 5.82 -7.04 3.59
N GLU A 14 6.75 -7.12 2.64
CA GLU A 14 7.02 -8.32 1.83
C GLU A 14 7.32 -9.55 2.70
N GLU A 15 8.20 -9.38 3.68
CA GLU A 15 8.63 -10.42 4.60
C GLU A 15 7.60 -10.71 5.72
N SER A 16 6.51 -9.94 5.80
CA SER A 16 5.51 -10.09 6.88
C SER A 16 4.78 -11.43 6.90
N PHE A 17 4.87 -12.21 5.82
CA PHE A 17 4.32 -13.55 5.69
C PHE A 17 5.32 -14.66 6.05
N GLY A 18 6.56 -14.31 6.40
CA GLY A 18 7.52 -15.26 6.94
C GLY A 18 7.07 -15.87 8.28
N ASP A 19 7.79 -16.88 8.75
CA ASP A 19 7.48 -17.58 10.00
C ASP A 19 7.43 -16.62 11.20
N GLY A 20 6.29 -16.58 11.89
CA GLY A 20 6.05 -15.64 12.99
C GLY A 20 5.79 -14.20 12.58
N GLY A 21 5.70 -13.92 11.27
CA GLY A 21 5.44 -12.59 10.73
C GLY A 21 4.03 -12.08 11.03
N TRP A 22 3.90 -10.76 11.10
CA TRP A 22 2.65 -10.09 11.46
C TRP A 22 1.57 -10.24 10.37
N GLY A 23 1.96 -10.30 9.09
CA GLY A 23 1.06 -10.52 7.97
C GLY A 23 0.48 -11.93 7.97
N ALA A 24 1.33 -12.94 8.24
CA ALA A 24 0.89 -14.32 8.44
C ALA A 24 -0.06 -14.45 9.64
N SER A 25 0.27 -13.78 10.76
CA SER A 25 -0.58 -13.75 11.96
C SER A 25 -1.94 -13.12 11.69
N LEU A 26 -1.98 -12.02 10.92
CA LEU A 26 -3.22 -11.36 10.49
C LEU A 26 -4.06 -12.27 9.60
N ALA A 27 -3.44 -12.94 8.62
CA ALA A 27 -4.09 -13.88 7.73
C ALA A 27 -4.68 -15.08 8.48
N HIS A 28 -3.96 -15.58 9.49
CA HIS A 28 -4.45 -16.64 10.36
C HIS A 28 -5.66 -16.19 11.20
N HIS A 29 -5.57 -15.00 11.81
CA HIS A 29 -6.64 -14.43 12.64
C HIS A 29 -7.95 -14.26 11.86
N PHE A 30 -7.88 -13.74 10.63
CA PHE A 30 -9.04 -13.56 9.75
C PHE A 30 -9.30 -14.74 8.83
N SER A 31 -8.76 -15.92 9.16
CA SER A 31 -8.94 -17.10 8.32
C SER A 31 -10.43 -17.39 8.09
N ARG A 32 -10.76 -17.69 6.83
CA ARG A 32 -12.13 -17.97 6.34
C ARG A 32 -13.09 -16.77 6.34
N THR A 33 -12.72 -15.59 6.85
CA THR A 33 -13.58 -14.40 6.88
C THR A 33 -13.11 -13.27 5.97
N VAL A 34 -11.79 -13.02 5.90
CA VAL A 34 -11.19 -11.96 5.07
C VAL A 34 -9.97 -12.51 4.34
N ASP A 35 -9.80 -12.13 3.07
CA ASP A 35 -8.58 -12.44 2.35
C ASP A 35 -7.53 -11.34 2.65
N VAL A 36 -6.42 -11.72 3.28
CA VAL A 36 -5.28 -10.81 3.51
C VAL A 36 -4.35 -10.89 2.30
N VAL A 37 -4.20 -9.77 1.60
CA VAL A 37 -3.50 -9.70 0.32
C VAL A 37 -2.19 -8.95 0.46
N LEU A 38 -1.08 -9.66 0.27
CA LEU A 38 0.26 -9.09 0.31
C LEU A 38 0.55 -8.22 -0.92
N ARG A 39 1.02 -7.00 -0.68
CA ARG A 39 1.53 -6.02 -1.65
C ARG A 39 2.80 -5.34 -1.11
N GLY A 40 3.69 -6.13 -0.54
CA GLY A 40 5.04 -5.68 -0.16
C GLY A 40 5.98 -5.71 -1.36
N TYR A 41 6.85 -4.70 -1.45
CA TYR A 41 7.82 -4.56 -2.53
C TYR A 41 9.18 -4.19 -1.97
N SER A 42 10.09 -5.17 -1.88
CA SER A 42 11.42 -4.95 -1.30
C SER A 42 12.16 -3.79 -1.98
N GLY A 43 12.78 -2.95 -1.16
CA GLY A 43 13.48 -1.75 -1.57
C GLY A 43 12.61 -0.54 -1.95
N TYR A 44 11.28 -0.67 -2.03
CA TYR A 44 10.42 0.45 -2.45
C TYR A 44 10.36 1.58 -1.41
N ASN A 45 10.48 2.81 -1.89
CA ASN A 45 10.11 4.02 -1.17
C ASN A 45 8.73 4.52 -1.63
N THR A 46 8.23 5.59 -1.03
CA THR A 46 6.91 6.15 -1.41
C THR A 46 6.86 6.64 -2.86
N ARG A 47 7.97 7.12 -3.42
CA ARG A 47 8.06 7.58 -4.83
C ARG A 47 7.80 6.44 -5.81
N TRP A 48 8.30 5.24 -5.52
CA TRP A 48 8.06 4.05 -6.37
C TRP A 48 6.71 3.42 -6.09
N GLY A 49 6.28 3.37 -4.82
CA GLY A 49 4.94 2.93 -4.44
C GLY A 49 3.84 3.70 -5.17
N LEU A 50 3.96 5.03 -5.27
CA LEU A 50 2.99 5.88 -5.97
C LEU A 50 2.81 5.48 -7.45
N LYS A 51 3.90 5.11 -8.13
CA LYS A 51 3.89 4.78 -9.57
C LYS A 51 3.18 3.47 -9.90
N VAL A 52 2.99 2.59 -8.91
CA VAL A 52 2.40 1.27 -9.14
C VAL A 52 0.97 1.15 -8.65
N LEU A 53 0.40 2.20 -8.04
CA LEU A 53 -0.93 2.17 -7.41
C LEU A 53 -2.03 1.57 -8.29
N ASP A 54 -2.16 2.00 -9.55
CA ASP A 54 -3.17 1.47 -10.47
C ASP A 54 -3.01 -0.03 -10.77
N LYS A 55 -1.76 -0.53 -10.76
CA LYS A 55 -1.47 -1.95 -10.97
C LYS A 55 -1.72 -2.78 -9.70
N VAL A 56 -1.43 -2.18 -8.55
CA VAL A 56 -1.59 -2.83 -7.24
C VAL A 56 -3.08 -2.96 -6.86
N PHE A 57 -3.86 -1.92 -7.19
CA PHE A 57 -5.28 -1.78 -6.86
C PHE A 57 -6.11 -1.55 -8.13
N PRO A 58 -6.26 -2.57 -9.00
CA PRO A 58 -7.06 -2.43 -10.22
C PRO A 58 -8.53 -2.19 -9.87
N ARG A 59 -9.10 -1.11 -10.41
CA ARG A 59 -10.47 -0.64 -10.11
C ARG A 59 -11.59 -1.60 -10.55
N VAL A 60 -11.30 -2.55 -11.44
CA VAL A 60 -12.31 -3.28 -12.22
C VAL A 60 -12.65 -4.67 -11.63
N GLU A 61 -11.80 -5.24 -10.77
CA GLU A 61 -11.89 -6.68 -10.44
C GLU A 61 -12.09 -7.00 -8.94
N GLY A 62 -12.08 -6.01 -8.05
CA GLY A 62 -11.74 -6.25 -6.64
C GLY A 62 -12.81 -6.05 -5.58
N GLY A 63 -13.89 -5.32 -5.85
CA GLY A 63 -14.68 -4.68 -4.79
C GLY A 63 -13.84 -3.67 -3.97
N GLU A 64 -14.48 -2.85 -3.13
CA GLU A 64 -13.74 -1.95 -2.25
C GLU A 64 -12.99 -2.75 -1.17
N PRO A 65 -11.71 -2.45 -0.89
CA PRO A 65 -10.98 -3.09 0.19
C PRO A 65 -11.63 -2.76 1.54
N LEU A 66 -11.68 -3.75 2.44
CA LEU A 66 -12.13 -3.55 3.82
C LEU A 66 -11.16 -2.63 4.57
N ALA A 67 -9.87 -2.83 4.34
CA ALA A 67 -8.81 -1.95 4.83
C ALA A 67 -7.56 -2.06 3.95
N VAL A 68 -6.70 -1.05 4.03
CA VAL A 68 -5.37 -1.05 3.42
C VAL A 68 -4.38 -0.51 4.44
N THR A 69 -3.29 -1.22 4.69
CA THR A 69 -2.13 -0.66 5.40
C THR A 69 -1.20 -0.01 4.38
N VAL A 70 -0.71 1.20 4.69
CA VAL A 70 0.35 1.86 3.93
C VAL A 70 1.58 1.90 4.82
N PHE A 71 2.55 1.03 4.56
CA PHE A 71 3.73 0.83 5.42
C PHE A 71 5.03 1.02 4.62
N PHE A 72 5.31 2.29 4.34
CA PHE A 72 6.54 2.79 3.72
C PHE A 72 7.23 3.77 4.66
N GLY A 73 8.45 4.16 4.31
CA GLY A 73 9.19 5.23 4.99
C GLY A 73 10.61 4.83 5.40
N ALA A 74 10.88 3.54 5.59
CA ALA A 74 12.22 3.07 5.94
C ALA A 74 13.24 3.42 4.85
N ASN A 75 12.90 3.14 3.59
CA ASN A 75 13.72 3.44 2.42
C ASN A 75 13.77 4.95 2.11
N ASP A 76 12.66 5.67 2.29
CA ASP A 76 12.58 7.12 2.13
C ASP A 76 13.56 7.85 3.05
N ALA A 77 13.73 7.34 4.28
CA ALA A 77 14.59 7.88 5.32
C ALA A 77 16.08 7.58 5.11
N CYS A 78 16.47 6.83 4.07
CA CYS A 78 17.89 6.61 3.75
C CYS A 78 18.60 7.96 3.59
N LEU A 79 19.83 8.06 4.11
CA LEU A 79 20.58 9.31 4.05
C LEU A 79 21.08 9.57 2.60
N PRO A 80 20.98 10.82 2.11
CA PRO A 80 21.36 11.16 0.73
C PRO A 80 22.87 11.09 0.47
N ASP A 81 23.70 10.99 1.51
CA ASP A 81 25.17 10.93 1.45
C ASP A 81 25.73 9.53 1.77
N ARG A 82 24.88 8.49 1.81
CA ARG A 82 25.26 7.10 2.12
C ARG A 82 24.95 6.14 0.99
N TYR A 83 25.31 4.86 1.17
CA TYR A 83 25.20 3.83 0.14
C TYR A 83 23.78 3.64 -0.44
N ALA A 84 22.74 3.89 0.37
CA ALA A 84 21.33 3.78 -0.01
C ALA A 84 20.71 5.12 -0.46
N ALA A 85 21.52 6.12 -0.81
CA ALA A 85 21.04 7.45 -1.23
C ALA A 85 20.03 7.42 -2.38
N PHE A 86 20.09 6.41 -3.25
CA PHE A 86 19.13 6.22 -4.34
C PHE A 86 17.68 5.98 -3.88
N GLN A 87 17.49 5.54 -2.64
CA GLN A 87 16.16 5.34 -2.03
C GLN A 87 15.65 6.59 -1.33
N HIS A 88 16.51 7.57 -1.05
CA HIS A 88 16.15 8.77 -0.30
C HIS A 88 14.96 9.52 -0.94
N VAL A 89 14.03 9.93 -0.09
CA VAL A 89 12.93 10.83 -0.42
C VAL A 89 12.94 11.97 0.59
N PRO A 90 13.10 13.23 0.16
CA PRO A 90 13.02 14.38 1.05
C PRO A 90 11.69 14.44 1.80
N LEU A 91 11.69 14.91 3.06
CA LEU A 91 10.52 14.89 3.94
C LEU A 91 9.25 15.50 3.31
N HIS A 92 9.39 16.62 2.61
CA HIS A 92 8.24 17.28 1.95
C HIS A 92 7.63 16.41 0.84
N GLU A 93 8.48 15.70 0.09
CA GLU A 93 8.04 14.78 -0.96
C GLU A 93 7.44 13.52 -0.35
N TYR A 94 8.03 12.97 0.72
CA TYR A 94 7.46 11.84 1.46
C TYR A 94 6.03 12.15 1.95
N MET A 95 5.83 13.32 2.57
CA MET A 95 4.51 13.78 3.02
C MET A 95 3.54 13.88 1.83
N HIS A 96 3.96 14.49 0.73
CA HIS A 96 3.14 14.60 -0.47
C HIS A 96 2.77 13.23 -1.05
N ASN A 97 3.73 12.31 -1.14
CA ASN A 97 3.52 10.96 -1.66
C ASN A 97 2.51 10.19 -0.80
N LEU A 98 2.61 10.27 0.53
CA LEU A 98 1.63 9.66 1.43
C LEU A 98 0.23 10.24 1.24
N HIS A 99 0.08 11.55 1.14
CA HIS A 99 -1.20 12.18 0.84
C HIS A 99 -1.78 11.70 -0.49
N SER A 100 -0.95 11.60 -1.52
CA SER A 100 -1.36 11.11 -2.84
C SER A 100 -1.78 9.64 -2.82
N ILE A 101 -1.04 8.78 -2.11
CA ILE A 101 -1.40 7.36 -1.91
C ILE A 101 -2.75 7.26 -1.19
N VAL A 102 -2.92 7.95 -0.06
CA VAL A 102 -4.18 7.92 0.69
C VAL A 102 -5.33 8.49 -0.12
N SER A 103 -5.11 9.56 -0.88
CA SER A 103 -6.14 10.14 -1.74
C SER A 103 -6.56 9.16 -2.82
N PHE A 104 -5.62 8.52 -3.51
CA PHE A 104 -5.91 7.46 -4.48
C PHE A 104 -6.76 6.34 -3.88
N LEU A 105 -6.41 5.86 -2.69
CA LEU A 105 -7.12 4.79 -2.00
C LEU A 105 -8.51 5.20 -1.50
N LYS A 106 -8.72 6.49 -1.19
CA LYS A 106 -10.00 7.03 -0.73
C LYS A 106 -10.93 7.45 -1.88
N VAL A 107 -10.43 7.65 -3.10
CA VAL A 107 -11.27 8.03 -4.24
C VAL A 107 -12.24 6.88 -4.54
N ASN A 108 -13.46 7.07 -4.07
CA ASN A 108 -14.56 6.14 -4.19
C ASN A 108 -15.18 6.25 -5.60
N PRO A 109 -15.29 5.17 -6.39
CA PRO A 109 -15.92 5.22 -7.71
C PRO A 109 -17.39 5.67 -7.67
N LEU A 110 -18.08 5.61 -6.51
CA LEU A 110 -19.44 6.11 -6.35
C LEU A 110 -19.54 7.65 -6.34
N SER A 111 -18.45 8.39 -6.09
CA SER A 111 -18.50 9.86 -6.15
C SER A 111 -18.47 10.38 -7.59
N LEU A 112 -18.01 9.58 -8.56
CA LEU A 112 -17.91 9.95 -9.97
C LEU A 112 -19.15 9.52 -10.78
N SER A 113 -19.88 8.48 -10.36
CA SER A 113 -21.14 8.11 -11.02
C SER A 113 -22.28 9.09 -10.67
N LEU A 114 -22.26 9.66 -9.45
CA LEU A 114 -23.26 10.65 -9.02
C LEU A 114 -23.06 12.03 -9.65
N SER A 115 -21.87 12.38 -10.14
CA SER A 115 -21.62 13.66 -10.82
C SER A 115 -21.94 13.66 -12.31
N LEU A 116 -22.19 12.50 -12.92
CA LEU A 116 -22.52 12.36 -14.35
C LEU A 116 -24.03 12.11 -14.60
N SER A 117 -24.85 12.22 -13.56
CA SER A 117 -26.29 11.97 -13.61
C SER A 117 -27.14 13.21 -13.25
N LEU A 118 -26.56 14.41 -13.24
CA LEU A 118 -27.26 15.69 -13.05
C LEU A 118 -27.01 16.62 -14.24
#